data_AF-A0A849DTR3-F1
#
_entry.id   AF-A0A849DTR3-F1
#
_cell.length_a   1.000
_cell.length_b   1.000
_cell.length_c   1.000
_cell.angle_alpha   90.00
_cell.angle_beta   90.00
_cell.angle_gamma   90.00
#
_symmetry.space_group_name_H-M   'P 1'
#
loop_
_entity.id
_entity.type
_entity.pdbx_description
1 polymer ?
#
loop_
_entity_poly.entity_id
_entity_poly.type
_entity_poly.pdbx_seq_one_letter_code
_entity_poly.pdbx_strand_id
1 'polypeptide(L)'
;PQYDSWQKSSHHGVAGCVDCHLPHTFIAKYIAKAENGYHHSKGFTLQNFHEPIMIKGKNHKILQRNCVECHSDMVHEMFKRDASDPDAVSCVHCHASVGHGALPTSIGGADRGEKREREDYE
;
A
#
# COMPACT_ATOMS: atom_id res chain seq x y z
N PRO A 1 -2.78 3.77 15.71
CA PRO A 1 -1.53 4.28 15.09
C PRO A 1 -1.71 4.68 13.62
N GLN A 2 -2.21 3.80 12.73
CA GLN A 2 -2.27 4.11 11.29
C GLN A 2 -3.26 5.24 10.96
N TYR A 3 -4.45 5.22 11.57
CA TYR A 3 -5.43 6.29 11.40
C TYR A 3 -4.93 7.65 11.92
N ASP A 4 -4.34 7.67 13.12
CA ASP A 4 -3.79 8.90 13.72
C ASP A 4 -2.64 9.48 12.90
N SER A 5 -1.83 8.61 12.28
CA SER A 5 -0.74 9.03 11.43
C SER A 5 -1.23 9.54 10.07
N TRP A 6 -2.26 8.89 9.51
CA TRP A 6 -2.92 9.38 8.30
C TRP A 6 -3.51 10.76 8.52
N GLN A 7 -4.21 11.01 9.64
CA GLN A 7 -4.77 12.33 9.99
C GLN A 7 -3.73 13.47 9.97
N LYS A 8 -2.45 13.16 10.16
CA LYS A 8 -1.34 14.13 10.18
C LYS A 8 -0.53 14.14 8.88
N SER A 9 -0.88 13.28 7.91
CA SER A 9 -0.21 13.14 6.63
C SER A 9 -0.65 14.20 5.62
N SER A 10 0.05 14.33 4.50
CA SER A 10 -0.29 15.28 3.44
C SER A 10 -1.60 14.96 2.72
N HIS A 11 -2.09 13.72 2.80
CA HIS A 11 -3.24 13.26 2.00
C HIS A 11 -4.57 13.23 2.76
N HIS A 12 -4.60 13.47 4.07
CA HIS A 12 -5.84 13.37 4.85
C HIS A 12 -6.97 14.30 4.38
N GLY A 13 -6.62 15.46 3.81
CA GLY A 13 -7.59 16.44 3.32
C GLY A 13 -8.10 16.18 1.90
N VAL A 14 -7.49 15.25 1.14
CA VAL A 14 -7.78 15.04 -0.29
C VAL A 14 -8.09 13.58 -0.64
N ALA A 15 -7.72 12.63 0.21
CA ALA A 15 -7.89 11.20 -0.04
C ALA A 15 -8.22 10.44 1.27
N GLY A 16 -9.24 9.58 1.20
CA GLY A 16 -9.53 8.61 2.24
C GLY A 16 -8.66 7.35 2.10
N CYS A 17 -8.75 6.45 3.09
CA CYS A 17 -7.94 5.23 3.11
C CYS A 17 -8.12 4.39 1.83
N VAL A 18 -9.36 4.32 1.33
CA VAL A 18 -9.72 3.50 0.18
C VAL A 18 -9.21 4.04 -1.14
N ASP A 19 -8.89 5.33 -1.21
CA ASP A 19 -8.38 5.96 -2.44
C ASP A 19 -6.90 5.61 -2.66
N CYS A 20 -6.18 5.25 -1.60
CA CYS A 20 -4.81 4.72 -1.69
C CYS A 20 -4.76 3.19 -1.69
N HIS A 21 -5.64 2.53 -0.94
CA HIS A 21 -5.52 1.09 -0.66
C HIS A 21 -6.48 0.17 -1.44
N LEU A 22 -7.39 0.71 -2.25
CA LEU A 22 -8.27 -0.07 -3.12
C LEU A 22 -8.25 0.46 -4.55
N PRO A 23 -8.43 -0.40 -5.55
CA PRO A 23 -8.53 0.06 -6.94
C PRO A 23 -9.79 0.90 -7.15
N HIS A 24 -9.77 1.81 -8.11
CA HIS A 24 -10.87 2.75 -8.34
C HIS A 24 -12.02 2.21 -9.22
N THR A 25 -11.82 1.08 -9.93
CA THR A 25 -12.90 0.42 -10.67
C THR A 25 -13.85 -0.33 -9.73
N PHE A 26 -15.17 -0.24 -9.99
CA PHE A 26 -16.21 -0.80 -9.12
C PHE A 26 -15.97 -2.27 -8.73
N ILE A 27 -15.88 -3.18 -9.72
CA ILE A 27 -15.77 -4.62 -9.44
C ILE A 27 -14.48 -4.95 -8.69
N ALA A 28 -13.33 -4.45 -9.17
CA ALA A 28 -12.05 -4.74 -8.53
C ALA A 28 -11.98 -4.18 -7.10
N LYS A 29 -12.63 -3.03 -6.83
CA LYS A 29 -12.69 -2.41 -5.49
C LYS A 29 -13.32 -3.37 -4.50
N TYR A 30 -14.46 -3.95 -4.85
CA TYR A 30 -15.18 -4.87 -3.96
C TYR A 30 -14.46 -6.21 -3.79
N ILE A 31 -13.81 -6.73 -4.83
CA ILE A 31 -12.97 -7.93 -4.71
C ILE A 31 -11.82 -7.68 -3.72
N ALA A 32 -11.03 -6.63 -3.94
CA ALA A 32 -9.91 -6.29 -3.05
C ALA A 32 -10.39 -5.99 -1.62
N LYS A 33 -11.54 -5.32 -1.46
CA LYS A 33 -12.14 -5.06 -0.15
C LYS A 33 -12.53 -6.35 0.58
N ALA A 34 -13.10 -7.32 -0.13
CA ALA A 34 -13.51 -8.60 0.43
C ALA A 34 -12.29 -9.44 0.87
N GLU A 35 -11.27 -9.54 0.01
CA GLU A 35 -10.02 -10.25 0.34
C GLU A 35 -9.29 -9.62 1.53
N ASN A 36 -9.14 -8.29 1.52
CA ASN A 36 -8.52 -7.57 2.63
C ASN A 36 -9.34 -7.72 3.92
N GLY A 37 -10.68 -7.66 3.82
CA GLY A 37 -11.58 -7.93 4.93
C GLY A 37 -11.35 -9.33 5.53
N TYR A 38 -11.32 -10.36 4.68
CA TYR A 38 -11.04 -11.74 5.12
C TYR A 38 -9.67 -11.87 5.81
N HIS A 39 -8.61 -11.33 5.21
CA HIS A 39 -7.26 -11.39 5.78
C HIS A 39 -7.16 -10.66 7.12
N HIS A 40 -7.76 -9.47 7.23
CA HIS A 40 -7.78 -8.71 8.48
C HIS A 40 -8.59 -9.43 9.55
N SER A 41 -9.80 -9.91 9.23
CA SER A 41 -10.63 -10.66 10.17
C SER A 41 -9.89 -11.90 10.68
N LYS A 42 -9.30 -12.71 9.78
CA LYS A 42 -8.51 -13.88 10.18
C LYS A 42 -7.32 -13.48 11.07
N GLY A 43 -6.52 -12.51 10.62
CA GLY A 43 -5.31 -12.05 11.32
C GLY A 43 -5.60 -11.54 12.72
N PHE A 44 -6.64 -10.70 12.89
CA PHE A 44 -7.01 -10.15 14.19
C PHE A 44 -7.80 -11.12 15.07
N THR A 45 -8.54 -12.07 14.51
CA THR A 45 -9.20 -13.12 15.31
C THR A 45 -8.19 -14.11 15.87
N LEU A 46 -7.24 -14.55 15.03
CA LEU A 46 -6.23 -15.53 15.42
C LEU A 46 -4.98 -14.90 16.04
N GLN A 47 -4.87 -13.56 16.00
CA GLN A 47 -3.70 -12.80 16.43
C GLN A 47 -2.39 -13.30 15.77
N ASN A 48 -2.48 -13.76 14.51
CA ASN A 48 -1.40 -14.40 13.78
C ASN A 48 -0.89 -13.54 12.61
N PHE A 49 -0.85 -12.23 12.82
CA PHE A 49 -0.32 -11.29 11.85
C PHE A 49 1.14 -10.96 12.15
N HIS A 50 1.87 -10.57 11.10
CA HIS A 50 3.25 -10.14 11.22
C HIS A 50 3.33 -8.76 11.90
N GLU A 51 4.31 -8.60 12.79
CA GLU A 51 4.67 -7.30 13.37
C GLU A 51 6.10 -6.90 12.97
N PRO A 52 6.32 -5.66 12.48
CA PRO A 52 5.32 -4.61 12.27
C PRO A 52 4.32 -4.96 11.15
N ILE A 53 3.06 -4.51 11.23
CA ILE A 53 2.09 -4.72 10.14
C ILE A 53 2.66 -4.15 8.81
N MET A 54 2.87 -5.03 7.83
CA MET A 54 3.39 -4.68 6.50
C MET A 54 2.31 -4.78 5.42
N ILE A 55 2.44 -3.95 4.38
CA ILE A 55 1.60 -4.06 3.18
C ILE A 55 1.99 -5.29 2.35
N LYS A 56 0.98 -6.04 1.91
CA LYS A 56 1.10 -7.19 1.01
C LYS A 56 1.44 -6.79 -0.42
N GLY A 57 2.12 -7.62 -1.20
CA GLY A 57 2.59 -7.29 -2.55
C GLY A 57 1.45 -6.87 -3.49
N LYS A 58 0.31 -7.57 -3.45
CA LYS A 58 -0.90 -7.18 -4.21
C LYS A 58 -1.38 -5.77 -3.85
N ASN A 59 -1.43 -5.46 -2.56
CA ASN A 59 -1.88 -4.15 -2.08
C ASN A 59 -0.84 -3.05 -2.38
N HIS A 60 0.46 -3.37 -2.39
CA HIS A 60 1.51 -2.44 -2.78
C HIS A 60 1.38 -2.04 -4.27
N LYS A 61 1.06 -2.98 -5.16
CA LYS A 61 0.81 -2.69 -6.58
C LYS A 61 -0.42 -1.81 -6.80
N ILE A 62 -1.47 -2.01 -6.01
CA ILE A 62 -2.67 -1.15 -6.01
C ILE A 62 -2.28 0.27 -5.56
N LEU A 63 -1.55 0.40 -4.46
CA LEU A 63 -1.06 1.69 -3.95
C LEU A 63 -0.26 2.45 -5.00
N GLN A 64 0.73 1.80 -5.63
CA GLN A 64 1.56 2.41 -6.67
C GLN A 64 0.71 2.91 -7.85
N ARG A 65 -0.27 2.11 -8.30
CA ARG A 65 -1.16 2.51 -9.39
C ARG A 65 -2.00 3.73 -9.02
N ASN A 66 -2.52 3.78 -7.80
CA ASN A 66 -3.35 4.90 -7.34
C ASN A 66 -2.53 6.19 -7.16
N CYS A 67 -1.25 6.10 -6.75
CA CYS A 67 -0.34 7.24 -6.76
C CYS A 67 -0.23 7.82 -8.18
N VAL A 68 0.02 6.97 -9.18
CA VAL A 68 0.15 7.39 -10.58
C VAL A 68 -1.18 7.90 -11.15
N GLU A 69 -2.32 7.34 -10.75
CA GLU A 69 -3.63 7.76 -11.23
C GLU A 69 -3.90 9.24 -10.88
N CYS A 70 -3.71 9.62 -9.62
CA CYS A 70 -3.89 11.00 -9.15
C CYS A 70 -2.77 11.94 -9.60
N HIS A 71 -1.54 11.44 -9.76
CA HIS A 71 -0.37 12.26 -10.13
C HIS A 71 0.02 12.14 -11.60
N SER A 72 -0.85 11.62 -12.46
CA SER A 72 -0.55 11.26 -13.86
C SER A 72 -0.01 12.42 -14.69
N ASP A 73 -0.44 13.65 -14.39
CA ASP A 73 0.01 14.89 -15.05
C ASP A 73 1.37 15.40 -14.55
N MET A 74 1.82 14.92 -13.39
CA MET A 74 3.10 15.31 -12.77
C MET A 74 4.21 14.29 -12.99
N VAL A 75 3.87 13.02 -13.17
CA VAL A 75 4.85 11.93 -13.28
C VAL A 75 5.19 11.63 -14.73
N HIS A 76 6.49 11.50 -15.00
CA HIS A 76 6.98 11.07 -16.30
C HIS A 76 6.53 9.63 -16.61
N GLU A 77 6.35 9.28 -17.90
CA GLU A 77 5.90 7.96 -18.36
C GLU A 77 6.73 6.79 -17.80
N MET A 78 8.02 7.02 -17.53
CA MET A 78 8.90 6.01 -16.91
C MET A 78 8.44 5.57 -15.52
N PHE A 79 7.72 6.41 -14.79
CA PHE A 79 7.15 6.08 -13.46
C PHE A 79 5.71 5.54 -13.54
N LYS A 80 5.13 5.50 -14.76
CA LYS A 80 3.85 4.84 -15.04
C LYS A 80 4.01 3.35 -15.36
N ARG A 81 5.25 2.84 -15.35
CA ARG A 81 5.57 1.42 -15.57
C ARG A 81 4.90 0.54 -14.51
N ASP A 82 4.60 -0.69 -14.89
CA ASP A 82 3.89 -1.64 -14.02
C ASP A 82 4.70 -1.90 -12.74
N ALA A 83 4.02 -1.89 -11.59
CA ALA A 83 4.61 -2.22 -10.28
C ALA A 83 5.08 -3.69 -10.16
N SER A 84 4.95 -4.49 -11.22
CA SER A 84 5.53 -5.83 -11.37
C SER A 84 6.89 -5.83 -12.09
N ASP A 85 7.35 -4.70 -12.62
CA ASP A 85 8.72 -4.54 -13.12
C ASP A 85 9.67 -4.47 -11.90
N PRO A 86 10.57 -5.45 -11.71
CA PRO A 86 11.44 -5.51 -10.53
C PRO A 86 12.43 -4.32 -10.45
N ASP A 87 12.65 -3.62 -11.57
CA ASP A 87 13.51 -2.44 -11.62
C ASP A 87 12.71 -1.13 -11.42
N ALA A 88 11.38 -1.20 -11.27
CA ALA A 88 10.55 -0.02 -11.05
C ALA A 88 10.67 0.48 -9.60
N VAL A 89 10.98 1.77 -9.46
CA VAL A 89 11.01 2.44 -8.15
C VAL A 89 9.59 2.86 -7.75
N SER A 90 9.13 2.35 -6.61
CA SER A 90 7.86 2.74 -5.99
C SER A 90 7.87 4.20 -5.52
N CYS A 91 6.74 4.91 -5.66
CA CYS A 91 6.59 6.28 -5.20
C CYS A 91 6.92 6.43 -3.70
N VAL A 92 6.47 5.46 -2.90
CA VAL A 92 6.67 5.48 -1.44
C VAL A 92 8.09 5.08 -1.01
N HIS A 93 8.95 4.67 -1.95
CA HIS A 93 10.39 4.49 -1.68
C HIS A 93 11.02 5.80 -1.21
N CYS A 94 10.70 6.91 -1.88
CA CYS A 94 11.16 8.25 -1.50
C CYS A 94 10.10 9.02 -0.70
N HIS A 95 8.82 8.87 -1.05
CA HIS A 95 7.70 9.60 -0.41
C HIS A 95 7.08 8.84 0.77
N ALA A 96 7.91 8.32 1.67
CA ALA A 96 7.47 7.39 2.73
C ALA A 96 6.43 7.97 3.73
N SER A 97 6.36 9.29 3.88
CA SER A 97 5.51 9.96 4.88
C SER A 97 4.11 10.32 4.39
N VAL A 98 3.81 10.14 3.10
CA VAL A 98 2.57 10.63 2.47
C VAL A 98 1.30 9.98 2.99
N GLY A 99 1.37 8.70 3.36
CA GLY A 99 0.22 7.93 3.86
C GLY A 99 0.12 7.90 5.38
N HIS A 100 1.25 7.67 6.07
CA HIS A 100 1.25 7.37 7.51
C HIS A 100 2.42 7.99 8.30
N GLY A 101 2.80 9.24 8.01
CA GLY A 101 3.79 10.00 8.81
C GLY A 101 5.22 9.43 8.76
N ALA A 102 6.20 10.17 9.29
CA ALA A 102 7.60 9.73 9.36
C ALA A 102 7.98 9.52 10.83
N LEU A 103 8.35 8.29 11.23
CA LEU A 103 9.21 7.94 12.40
C LEU A 103 9.36 6.39 12.53
N PRO A 104 10.37 5.90 13.29
CA PRO A 104 11.56 5.16 12.84
C PRO A 104 11.36 3.70 12.36
N THR A 105 10.12 3.24 12.21
CA THR A 105 9.75 1.93 11.65
C THR A 105 9.24 2.08 10.22
N SER A 106 9.91 2.92 9.42
CA SER A 106 9.51 3.18 8.05
C SER A 106 9.50 1.87 7.26
N ILE A 107 8.28 1.40 7.03
CA ILE A 107 7.82 0.33 6.14
C ILE A 107 8.24 0.60 4.67
N GLY A 108 8.88 1.74 4.40
CA GLY A 108 9.63 2.05 3.18
C GLY A 108 11.03 1.44 3.10
N GLY A 109 11.37 0.51 4.02
CA GLY A 109 12.45 -0.45 3.76
C GLY A 109 12.18 -1.15 2.43
N ALA A 110 13.24 -1.52 1.69
CA ALA A 110 13.16 -2.13 0.36
C ALA A 110 11.96 -3.07 0.23
N ASP A 111 11.23 -3.01 -0.89
CA ASP A 111 10.08 -3.88 -1.15
C ASP A 111 10.50 -5.36 -0.97
N ARG A 112 10.21 -5.89 0.21
CA ARG A 112 10.38 -7.30 0.56
C ARG A 112 9.01 -7.98 0.70
N GLY A 113 7.92 -7.30 0.33
CA GLY A 113 6.57 -7.81 0.49
C GLY A 113 6.38 -9.13 -0.25
N GLU A 114 6.81 -9.20 -1.51
CA GLU A 114 6.71 -10.44 -2.31
C GLU A 114 7.65 -11.56 -1.86
N LYS A 115 8.87 -11.25 -1.39
CA LYS A 115 9.79 -12.28 -0.88
C LYS A 115 9.29 -12.87 0.45
N ARG A 116 8.77 -12.04 1.35
CA ARG A 116 8.28 -12.48 2.67
C ARG A 116 6.90 -13.13 2.61
N GLU A 117 6.00 -12.68 1.73
CA GLU A 117 4.72 -13.38 1.49
C GLU A 117 4.92 -14.82 1.00
N ARG A 118 6.01 -15.12 0.29
CA ARG A 118 6.37 -16.50 -0.08
C ARG A 118 6.90 -17.29 1.12
N GLU A 119 7.73 -16.69 1.97
CA GLU A 119 8.27 -17.33 3.18
C GLU A 119 7.20 -17.61 4.24
N ASP A 120 6.17 -16.75 4.38
CA ASP A 120 5.08 -16.93 5.35
C ASP A 120 4.01 -17.97 4.90
N TYR A 121 4.10 -18.47 3.66
CA TYR A 121 3.21 -19.49 3.08
C TYR A 121 3.87 -20.87 2.91
N GLU A 122 5.17 -20.98 3.22
CA GLU A 122 5.93 -22.24 3.38
C GLU A 122 5.98 -22.67 4.86
#